data_AF-A0A5R8N8Z7-F1
#
_entry.id   AF-A0A5R8N8Z7-F1
#
_cell.length_a   1.000
_cell.length_b   1.000
_cell.length_c   1.000
_cell.angle_alpha   90.00
_cell.angle_beta   90.00
_cell.angle_gamma   90.00
#
_symmetry.space_group_name_H-M   'P 1'
#
loop_
_entity.id
_entity.type
_entity.pdbx_description
1 polymer ?
#
loop_
_entity_poly.entity_id
_entity_poly.type
_entity_poly.pdbx_seq_one_letter_code
_entity_poly.pdbx_strand_id
1 'polypeptide(L)'
;MSQPPEPPPVQWEPYRRRPRDRIRITETSCCGAYEWAAQGGLFLILRPTARPGRYEEAGRGLYRQARMVWEALLTYHERRHQYEQAAASKSRPRESRDGEQAA
;
A
#
# COMPACT_ATOMS: atom_id res chain seq x y z
N MET A 1 14.57 19.24 -2.94
CA MET A 1 13.26 18.60 -3.17
C MET A 1 13.35 17.20 -2.58
N SER A 2 12.46 16.80 -1.67
CA SER A 2 12.50 15.43 -1.12
C SER A 2 12.22 14.45 -2.26
N GLN A 3 13.07 13.43 -2.42
CA GLN A 3 12.88 12.39 -3.42
C GLN A 3 11.67 11.51 -3.04
N PRO A 4 10.90 10.96 -4.01
CA PRO A 4 9.88 9.97 -3.68
C PRO A 4 10.52 8.77 -2.96
N PRO A 5 9.81 8.15 -2.00
CA PRO A 5 10.34 6.96 -1.33
C PRO A 5 10.55 5.83 -2.35
N GLU A 6 11.61 5.06 -2.16
CA GLU A 6 11.88 3.87 -2.97
C GLU A 6 11.12 2.65 -2.42
N PRO A 7 10.60 1.78 -3.30
CA PRO A 7 9.91 0.57 -2.86
C PRO A 7 10.90 -0.42 -2.23
N PRO A 8 10.47 -1.20 -1.23
CA PRO A 8 11.32 -2.25 -0.68
C PRO A 8 11.58 -3.35 -1.72
N PRO A 9 12.71 -4.08 -1.65
CA PRO A 9 13.08 -5.13 -2.58
C PRO A 9 12.23 -6.39 -2.33
N VAL A 10 10.97 -6.35 -2.77
CA VAL A 10 9.99 -7.41 -2.59
C VAL A 10 9.60 -7.98 -3.94
N GLN A 11 9.74 -9.29 -4.09
CA GLN A 11 9.30 -10.00 -5.28
C GLN A 11 7.80 -10.28 -5.19
N TRP A 12 7.08 -9.85 -6.22
CA TRP A 12 5.65 -10.08 -6.38
C TRP A 12 5.41 -11.21 -7.36
N GLU A 13 4.54 -12.15 -6.99
CA GLU A 13 4.19 -13.31 -7.79
C GLU A 13 2.67 -13.40 -7.94
N PRO A 14 2.14 -13.98 -9.03
CA PRO A 14 0.70 -14.15 -9.19
C PRO A 14 0.09 -14.97 -8.04
N TYR A 15 -0.89 -14.40 -7.34
CA TYR A 15 -1.59 -15.12 -6.27
C TYR A 15 -2.45 -16.25 -6.84
N ARG A 16 -2.15 -17.50 -6.44
CA ARG A 16 -2.94 -18.67 -6.82
C ARG A 16 -3.73 -19.20 -5.63
N ARG A 17 -5.05 -19.00 -5.65
CA ARG A 17 -5.94 -19.63 -4.67
C ARG A 17 -5.89 -21.14 -4.79
N ARG A 18 -5.60 -21.82 -3.69
CA ARG A 18 -5.71 -23.28 -3.59
C ARG A 18 -7.14 -23.65 -3.16
N PRO A 19 -7.80 -24.62 -3.81
CA PRO A 19 -9.22 -24.92 -3.55
C PRO A 19 -9.57 -25.28 -2.10
N ARG A 20 -8.61 -25.83 -1.36
CA ARG A 20 -8.82 -26.28 0.03
C ARG A 20 -8.38 -25.27 1.09
N ASP A 21 -7.68 -24.20 0.69
CA ASP A 21 -7.09 -23.26 1.64
C ASP A 21 -7.90 -21.96 1.67
N ARG A 22 -8.73 -21.82 2.71
CA ARG A 22 -9.41 -20.55 2.99
C ARG A 22 -8.38 -19.49 3.35
N ILE A 23 -8.47 -18.35 2.68
CA ILE A 23 -7.69 -17.17 3.02
C ILE A 23 -8.42 -16.39 4.12
N ARG A 24 -7.67 -15.87 5.09
CA ARG A 24 -8.16 -14.95 6.12
C ARG A 24 -7.34 -13.68 6.07
N ILE A 25 -7.98 -12.54 5.88
CA ILE A 25 -7.32 -11.24 5.95
C ILE A 25 -7.22 -10.85 7.43
N THR A 26 -6.01 -10.51 7.87
CA THR A 26 -5.72 -10.14 9.27
C THR A 26 -5.58 -8.63 9.43
N GLU A 27 -4.93 -7.96 8.48
CA GLU A 27 -4.69 -6.52 8.48
C GLU A 27 -4.82 -5.98 7.05
N THR A 28 -5.16 -4.70 6.92
CA THR A 28 -5.26 -3.99 5.63
C THR A 28 -4.55 -2.64 5.74
N SER A 29 -3.92 -2.18 4.67
CA SER A 29 -3.33 -0.83 4.63
C SER A 29 -4.43 0.23 4.57
N CYS A 30 -4.09 1.50 4.85
CA CYS A 30 -5.08 2.58 5.01
C CYS A 30 -6.01 2.80 3.81
N CYS A 31 -5.62 2.39 2.60
CA CYS A 31 -6.46 2.45 1.40
C CYS A 31 -6.67 1.09 0.72
N GLY A 32 -6.33 -0.02 1.39
CA GLY A 32 -6.49 -1.37 0.83
C GLY A 32 -5.48 -1.72 -0.27
N ALA A 33 -4.39 -0.96 -0.40
CA ALA A 33 -3.32 -1.25 -1.35
C ALA A 33 -2.58 -2.57 -1.03
N TYR A 34 -2.52 -2.92 0.25
CA TYR A 34 -1.95 -4.17 0.73
C TYR A 34 -2.87 -4.84 1.75
N GLU A 35 -2.93 -6.17 1.70
CA GLU A 35 -3.67 -6.99 2.65
C GLU A 35 -2.73 -8.05 3.25
N TRP A 36 -2.64 -8.11 4.57
CA TRP A 36 -1.99 -9.22 5.25
C TRP A 36 -2.97 -10.38 5.32
N ALA A 37 -2.54 -11.57 4.90
CA ALA A 37 -3.37 -12.76 4.96
C ALA A 37 -2.68 -13.96 5.60
N ALA A 38 -3.50 -14.84 6.15
CA ALA A 38 -3.14 -16.21 6.54
C ALA A 38 -3.81 -17.21 5.62
N GLN A 39 -3.05 -18.19 5.12
CA GLN A 39 -3.53 -19.27 4.26
C GLN A 39 -2.71 -20.55 4.48
N GLY A 40 -3.38 -21.66 4.81
CA GLY A 40 -2.71 -22.97 4.92
C GLY A 40 -1.59 -23.02 5.96
N GLY A 41 -1.71 -22.27 7.07
CA GLY A 41 -0.67 -22.16 8.10
C GLY A 41 0.50 -21.22 7.77
N LEU A 42 0.48 -20.59 6.59
CA LEU A 42 1.45 -19.58 6.18
C LEU A 42 0.82 -18.20 6.17
N PHE A 43 1.68 -17.19 6.22
CA PHE A 43 1.33 -15.78 6.07
C PHE A 43 1.85 -15.26 4.75
N LEU A 44 1.14 -14.30 4.16
CA LEU A 44 1.46 -13.70 2.88
C LEU A 44 0.87 -12.29 2.82
N ILE A 45 1.41 -11.45 1.94
CA ILE A 45 0.89 -10.12 1.67
C ILE A 45 0.29 -10.16 0.27
N LEU A 46 -0.94 -9.67 0.14
CA LEU A 46 -1.63 -9.51 -1.13
C LEU A 46 -1.63 -8.06 -1.57
N ARG A 47 -1.61 -7.84 -2.88
CA ARG A 47 -1.99 -6.57 -3.50
C ARG A 47 -2.92 -6.80 -4.68
N PRO A 48 -3.91 -5.93 -4.91
CA PRO A 48 -4.73 -5.99 -6.12
C PRO A 48 -3.87 -5.65 -7.34
N THR A 49 -4.14 -6.34 -8.45
CA THR A 49 -3.59 -5.97 -9.76
C THR A 49 -4.54 -5.04 -10.50
N ALA A 50 -4.12 -4.51 -11.66
CA ALA A 50 -5.00 -3.76 -12.54
C ALA A 50 -6.21 -4.57 -13.04
N ARG A 51 -6.17 -5.91 -12.98
CA ARG A 51 -7.28 -6.78 -13.37
C ARG A 51 -8.18 -7.06 -12.15
N PRO A 52 -9.49 -6.78 -12.23
CA PRO A 52 -10.42 -7.06 -11.15
C PRO A 52 -10.37 -8.53 -10.69
N GLY A 53 -10.35 -8.73 -9.37
CA GLY A 53 -10.31 -10.07 -8.77
C GLY A 53 -9.00 -10.83 -8.99
N ARG A 54 -7.95 -10.19 -9.49
CA ARG A 54 -6.60 -10.75 -9.57
C ARG A 54 -5.69 -10.05 -8.57
N TYR A 55 -4.94 -10.86 -7.85
CA TYR A 55 -4.00 -10.42 -6.84
C TYR A 55 -2.61 -10.93 -7.17
N GLU A 56 -1.62 -10.21 -6.68
CA GLU A 56 -0.26 -10.71 -6.53
C GLU A 56 0.01 -10.94 -5.05
N GLU A 57 0.90 -11.87 -4.76
CA GLU A 57 1.38 -12.16 -3.42
C GLU A 57 2.87 -11.87 -3.29
N ALA A 58 3.29 -11.60 -2.06
CA ALA A 58 4.67 -11.50 -1.67
C ALA A 58 4.87 -11.96 -0.22
N GLY A 59 6.13 -12.18 0.17
CA GLY A 59 6.49 -12.45 1.56
C GLY A 59 5.87 -13.71 2.15
N ARG A 60 5.47 -14.68 1.30
CA ARG A 60 4.88 -15.92 1.75
C ARG A 60 5.85 -16.67 2.66
N GLY A 61 5.42 -17.00 3.88
CA GLY A 61 6.27 -17.73 4.82
C GLY A 61 5.71 -17.81 6.22
N LEU A 62 6.60 -18.04 7.18
CA LEU A 62 6.26 -18.01 8.60
C LEU A 62 5.93 -16.59 9.04
N TYR A 63 5.21 -16.46 10.16
CA TYR A 63 4.72 -15.18 10.69
C TYR A 63 5.79 -14.10 10.71
N ARG A 64 6.97 -14.39 11.26
CA ARG A 64 8.06 -13.40 11.39
C ARG A 64 8.58 -12.91 10.04
N GLN A 65 8.71 -13.81 9.05
CA GLN A 65 9.19 -13.46 7.72
C GLN A 65 8.17 -12.57 6.99
N ALA A 66 6.90 -12.96 7.01
CA ALA A 66 5.82 -12.14 6.46
C ALA A 66 5.71 -10.80 7.19
N ARG A 67 5.94 -10.76 8.52
CA ARG A 67 5.89 -9.52 9.31
C ARG A 67 6.88 -8.48 8.84
N MET A 68 8.11 -8.90 8.59
CA MET A 68 9.15 -8.00 8.08
C MET A 68 8.77 -7.41 6.72
N VAL A 69 8.20 -8.21 5.82
CA VAL A 69 7.76 -7.73 4.49
C VAL A 69 6.59 -6.77 4.63
N TRP A 70 5.62 -7.07 5.48
CA TRP A 70 4.47 -6.20 5.74
C TRP A 70 4.88 -4.85 6.30
N GLU A 71 5.72 -4.81 7.34
CA GLU A 71 6.16 -3.57 7.97
C GLU A 71 6.96 -2.69 7.00
N ALA A 72 7.80 -3.31 6.16
CA ALA A 72 8.51 -2.60 5.10
C ALA A 72 7.54 -2.00 4.07
N LEU A 73 6.51 -2.75 3.65
CA LEU A 73 5.49 -2.27 2.72
C LEU A 73 4.62 -1.17 3.32
N LEU A 74 4.21 -1.28 4.59
CA LEU A 74 3.46 -0.24 5.28
C LEU A 74 4.26 1.04 5.45
N THR A 75 5.53 0.94 5.86
CA THR A 75 6.41 2.10 6.00
C THR A 75 6.60 2.81 4.65
N TYR A 76 6.80 2.04 3.58
CA TYR A 76 6.87 2.59 2.22
C TYR A 76 5.57 3.29 1.82
N HIS A 77 4.43 2.63 2.07
CA HIS A 77 3.11 3.14 1.72
C HIS A 77 2.78 4.46 2.40
N GLU A 78 3.05 4.55 3.70
CA GLU A 78 2.82 5.76 4.49
C GLU A 78 3.68 6.92 3.98
N ARG A 79 4.98 6.70 3.79
CA ARG A 79 5.90 7.71 3.24
C ARG A 79 5.45 8.18 1.86
N ARG A 80 4.92 7.26 1.03
CA ARG A 80 4.43 7.60 -0.29
C ARG A 80 3.21 8.52 -0.23
N HIS A 81 2.26 8.22 0.65
CA HIS A 81 1.10 9.09 0.87
C HIS A 81 1.51 10.48 1.39
N GLN A 82 2.44 10.54 2.36
CA GLN A 82 2.96 11.81 2.86
C GLN A 82 3.62 12.64 1.74
N TYR A 83 4.39 11.98 0.87
CA TYR A 83 5.00 12.62 -0.29
C TYR A 83 3.95 13.17 -1.27
N GLU A 84 2.94 12.38 -1.62
CA GLU A 84 1.86 12.76 -2.54
C GLU A 84 1.03 13.92 -1.97
N GLN A 85 0.71 13.90 -0.67
CA GLN A 85 0.01 14.99 0.00
C GLN A 85 0.84 16.29 -0.01
N ALA A 86 2.13 16.21 0.29
CA ALA A 86 3.03 17.37 0.27
C ALA A 86 3.25 17.92 -1.15
N ALA A 87 3.18 17.07 -2.18
CA ALA A 87 3.21 17.50 -3.57
C ALA A 87 1.91 18.22 -3.97
N ALA A 88 0.76 17.67 -3.59
CA ALA A 88 -0.55 18.26 -3.86
C ALA A 88 -0.77 19.61 -3.13
N SER A 89 -0.24 19.77 -1.91
CA SER A 89 -0.34 21.04 -1.19
C SER A 89 0.49 22.15 -1.83
N LYS A 90 1.59 21.82 -2.51
CA LYS A 90 2.45 22.79 -3.22
C LYS A 90 1.89 23.22 -4.57
N SER A 91 1.09 22.37 -5.22
CA SER A 91 0.51 22.66 -6.53
C SER A 91 -0.78 23.47 -6.46
N ARG A 92 -1.41 23.60 -5.28
CA ARG A 92 -2.56 24.50 -5.10
C ARG A 92 -2.09 25.97 -5.13
N PRO A 93 -2.51 26.78 -6.11
CA PRO A 93 -2.30 28.22 -6.05
C PRO A 93 -3.02 28.75 -4.82
N ARG A 94 -2.35 29.60 -4.04
CA ARG A 94 -2.98 30.35 -2.96
C ARG A 94 -3.92 31.34 -3.63
N GLU A 95 -5.21 31.01 -3.70
CA GLU A 95 -6.24 31.90 -4.23
C GLU A 95 -6.34 33.10 -3.26
N SER A 96 -5.70 34.20 -3.63
CA SER A 96 -5.73 35.46 -2.89
C SER A 96 -7.16 36.00 -2.90
N ARG A 97 -7.83 35.97 -1.75
CA ARG A 97 -9.03 36.79 -1.52
C ARG A 97 -8.61 38.24 -1.35
N ASP A 98 -8.20 38.89 -2.44
CA ASP A 98 -8.12 40.35 -2.51
C ASP A 98 -9.30 40.82 -3.35
N GLY A 99 -10.47 40.82 -2.72
CA GLY A 99 -11.70 41.43 -3.21
C GLY A 99 -12.21 42.39 -2.16
N GLU A 100 -11.34 43.31 -1.72
CA GLU A 100 -11.75 44.45 -0.91
C GLU A 100 -12.61 45.36 -1.79
N GLN A 101 -13.86 45.53 -1.38
CA GLN A 101 -14.91 46.24 -2.07
C GLN A 101 -14.53 47.71 -2.22
N ALA A 102 -14.43 48.18 -3.47
CA ALA A 102 -14.35 49.61 -3.77
C ALA A 102 -15.69 50.28 -3.40
N ALA A 103 -15.60 51.30 -2.56
CA ALA A 103 -16.67 52.21 -2.18
C ALA A 103 -17.05 53.19 -3.31
#